data_AF-U7USY1-F1
#
_entry.id   AF-U7USY1-F1
#
_cell.length_a   1.000
_cell.length_b   1.000
_cell.length_c   1.000
_cell.angle_alpha   90.00
_cell.angle_beta   90.00
_cell.angle_gamma   90.00
#
_symmetry.space_group_name_H-M   'P 1'
#
loop_
_entity.id
_entity.type
_entity.pdbx_description
1 polymer ?
#
loop_
_entity_poly.entity_id
_entity_poly.type
_entity_poly.pdbx_seq_one_letter_code
_entity_poly.pdbx_strand_id
1 'polypeptide(L)'
;NGKISLDSLGEKSFEAKYLSDNPNEKEIDHINIKVYVKEINEPEKIKEKRGDYGYFSIISQNKKVEEINKEEKNIVLKEIVLKINSKKFLVDGQEKLNDTPPIILNNRTMVPIRFIGESLGAKIEWDEKNSLVRIKEQKKKVTIEIKIGENLARVNGKEVKLTNPIFIKNNRAYGLLRFIGESLGAKVEWFKDDQKIVITK
;
A
#
# COMPACT_ATOMS: atom_id res chain seq x y z
N ASN A 1 5.32 25.11 -2.77
CA ASN A 1 5.37 26.28 -3.68
C ASN A 1 5.51 25.88 -5.15
N GLY A 2 4.65 25.00 -5.66
CA GLY A 2 4.55 24.72 -7.09
C GLY A 2 3.19 25.20 -7.60
N LYS A 3 3.18 26.08 -8.61
CA LYS A 3 1.98 26.27 -9.44
C LYS A 3 1.92 25.07 -10.38
N ILE A 4 0.86 24.29 -10.31
CA ILE A 4 0.62 23.17 -11.23
C ILE A 4 -0.31 23.68 -12.33
N SER A 5 0.15 23.63 -13.57
CA SER A 5 -0.70 23.84 -14.74
C SER A 5 -1.39 22.50 -15.06
N LEU A 6 -2.72 22.46 -14.98
CA LEU A 6 -3.51 21.30 -15.39
C LEU A 6 -3.96 21.52 -16.84
N ASP A 7 -3.08 21.20 -17.77
CA ASP A 7 -3.23 21.44 -19.20
C ASP A 7 -3.99 20.33 -19.95
N SER A 8 -4.30 19.22 -19.28
CA SER A 8 -5.09 18.13 -19.88
C SER A 8 -5.92 17.37 -18.85
N LEU A 9 -7.03 16.79 -19.34
CA LEU A 9 -7.88 15.86 -18.58
C LEU A 9 -7.12 14.55 -18.28
N GLY A 10 -7.57 13.81 -17.25
CA GLY A 10 -7.07 12.49 -16.87
C GLY A 10 -6.33 12.44 -15.53
N GLU A 11 -5.77 11.26 -15.21
CA GLU A 11 -4.93 11.07 -14.02
C GLU A 11 -3.55 11.69 -14.25
N LYS A 12 -3.06 12.42 -13.25
CA LYS A 12 -1.75 13.06 -13.24
C LYS A 12 -1.03 12.71 -11.95
N SER A 13 0.25 12.36 -12.04
CA SER A 13 1.10 12.05 -10.90
C SER A 13 2.21 13.10 -10.76
N PHE A 14 2.49 13.53 -9.53
CA PHE A 14 3.51 14.54 -9.25
C PHE A 14 4.32 14.17 -8.01
N GLU A 15 5.61 14.49 -8.03
CA GLU A 15 6.43 14.49 -6.83
C GLU A 15 6.31 15.85 -6.13
N ALA A 16 6.11 15.82 -4.81
CA ALA A 16 6.13 17.01 -3.98
C ALA A 16 6.90 16.77 -2.70
N LYS A 17 7.40 17.87 -2.12
CA LYS A 17 7.96 17.90 -0.79
C LYS A 17 6.89 18.34 0.22
N TYR A 18 6.72 17.55 1.27
CA TYR A 18 5.98 17.98 2.46
C TYR A 18 6.87 18.82 3.34
N LEU A 19 6.46 20.07 3.51
CA LEU A 19 7.02 21.00 4.48
C LEU A 19 6.01 21.09 5.62
N SER A 20 6.45 20.82 6.84
CA SER A 20 5.64 21.06 8.02
C SER A 20 6.14 22.30 8.74
N ASP A 21 5.21 23.18 9.08
CA ASP A 21 5.49 24.31 9.96
C ASP A 21 5.57 23.87 11.45
N ASN A 22 5.24 22.60 11.73
CA ASN A 22 5.36 21.98 13.04
C ASN A 22 6.77 21.37 13.21
N PRO A 23 7.59 21.86 14.14
CA PRO A 23 8.97 21.39 14.31
C PRO A 23 9.08 19.93 14.79
N ASN A 24 7.98 19.33 15.26
CA ASN A 24 7.93 17.92 15.68
C ASN A 24 7.54 16.97 14.54
N GLU A 25 7.10 17.49 13.40
CA GLU A 25 6.80 16.69 12.22
C GLU A 25 8.03 16.61 11.30
N LYS A 26 8.26 15.42 10.73
CA LYS A 26 9.32 15.24 9.76
C LYS A 26 8.88 15.78 8.40
N GLU A 27 9.72 16.59 7.79
CA GLU A 27 9.64 16.88 6.35
C GLU A 27 9.77 15.58 5.55
N ILE A 28 9.10 15.52 4.40
CA ILE A 28 9.17 14.38 3.49
C ILE A 28 9.54 14.90 2.12
N ASP A 29 10.71 14.51 1.65
CA ASP A 29 11.26 15.05 0.41
C ASP A 29 10.58 14.52 -0.86
N HIS A 30 9.91 13.37 -0.78
CA HIS A 30 9.28 12.71 -1.93
C HIS A 30 7.90 12.16 -1.58
N ILE A 31 6.85 12.89 -1.94
CA ILE A 31 5.46 12.45 -1.90
C ILE A 31 4.95 12.35 -3.33
N ASN A 32 4.43 11.18 -3.68
CA ASN A 32 3.69 11.00 -4.92
C ASN A 32 2.22 11.40 -4.73
N ILE A 33 1.78 12.35 -5.53
CA ILE A 33 0.42 12.88 -5.53
C ILE A 33 -0.25 12.46 -6.83
N LYS A 34 -1.40 11.78 -6.73
CA LYS A 34 -2.27 11.48 -7.88
C LYS A 34 -3.48 12.41 -7.86
N VAL A 35 -3.67 13.17 -8.94
CA VAL A 35 -4.83 14.04 -9.15
C VAL A 35 -5.58 13.57 -10.39
N TYR A 36 -6.90 13.50 -10.32
CA TYR A 36 -7.74 13.23 -11.48
C TYR A 36 -8.42 14.52 -11.93
N VAL A 37 -8.12 14.94 -13.16
CA VAL A 37 -8.70 16.14 -13.78
C VAL A 37 -9.85 15.72 -14.70
N LYS A 38 -11.07 16.17 -14.40
CA LYS A 38 -12.23 16.01 -15.28
C LYS A 38 -12.85 17.36 -15.60
N GLU A 39 -13.42 17.47 -16.80
CA GLU A 39 -14.28 18.59 -17.16
C GLU A 39 -15.62 18.44 -16.44
N ILE A 40 -16.13 19.53 -15.87
CA ILE A 40 -17.46 19.56 -15.23
C ILE A 40 -18.31 20.62 -15.91
N ASN A 41 -19.51 20.22 -16.35
CA ASN A 41 -20.42 21.10 -17.08
C ASN A 41 -21.42 21.82 -16.17
N GLU A 42 -21.52 21.41 -14.90
CA GLU A 42 -22.32 22.05 -13.85
C GLU A 42 -21.56 22.03 -12.51
N PRO A 43 -21.81 22.99 -11.60
CA PRO A 43 -21.24 22.97 -10.26
C PRO A 43 -21.78 21.78 -9.47
N GLU A 44 -21.10 20.64 -9.58
CA GLU A 44 -21.36 19.48 -8.73
C GLU A 44 -20.87 19.76 -7.31
N LYS A 45 -21.69 19.44 -6.30
CA LYS A 45 -21.15 19.18 -4.96
C LYS A 45 -20.23 17.97 -5.08
N ILE A 46 -18.92 18.21 -5.08
CA ILE A 46 -17.92 17.15 -5.02
C ILE A 46 -18.13 16.44 -3.68
N LYS A 47 -18.76 15.26 -3.71
CA LYS A 47 -18.80 14.39 -2.54
C LYS A 47 -17.38 13.91 -2.32
N GLU A 48 -16.77 14.33 -1.22
CA GLU A 48 -15.47 13.80 -0.77
C GLU A 48 -15.46 12.28 -0.88
N LYS A 49 -14.53 11.75 -1.66
CA LYS A 49 -14.07 10.38 -1.47
C LYS A 49 -12.81 10.46 -0.64
N ARG A 50 -12.95 10.17 0.65
CA ARG A 50 -11.83 9.96 1.58
C ARG A 50 -10.96 8.83 1.02
N GLY A 51 -9.84 9.21 0.42
CA GLY A 51 -8.69 8.37 0.14
C GLY A 51 -7.48 8.98 0.85
N ASP A 52 -6.54 8.14 1.28
CA ASP A 52 -5.41 8.48 2.14
C ASP A 52 -4.33 9.37 1.47
N TYR A 53 -4.70 10.28 0.56
CA TYR A 53 -3.81 11.17 -0.18
C TYR A 53 -4.22 12.63 0.08
N GLY A 54 -3.23 13.49 0.34
CA GLY A 54 -3.41 14.85 0.88
C GLY A 54 -4.31 15.81 0.08
N TYR A 55 -4.63 16.95 0.72
CA TYR A 55 -5.51 18.01 0.23
C TYR A 55 -4.93 18.79 -0.96
N PHE A 56 -5.74 19.04 -1.99
CA PHE A 56 -5.49 20.08 -3.00
C PHE A 56 -6.71 20.98 -3.13
N SER A 57 -6.56 22.26 -2.81
CA SER A 57 -7.54 23.30 -3.13
C SER A 57 -7.36 23.74 -4.58
N ILE A 58 -8.38 23.53 -5.43
CA ILE A 58 -8.44 24.15 -6.76
C ILE A 58 -9.01 25.56 -6.57
N ILE A 59 -8.15 26.57 -6.66
CA ILE A 59 -8.59 27.97 -6.68
C ILE A 59 -8.92 28.33 -8.14
N SER A 60 -10.20 28.29 -8.51
CA SER A 60 -10.67 28.96 -9.73
C SER A 60 -10.75 30.46 -9.44
N GLN A 61 -10.20 31.30 -10.33
CA GLN A 61 -9.98 32.73 -10.08
C GLN A 61 -11.26 33.59 -9.97
N ASN A 62 -12.45 33.03 -9.79
CA ASN A 62 -13.64 33.81 -9.45
C ASN A 62 -14.57 33.04 -8.51
N LYS A 63 -14.67 33.56 -7.27
CA LYS A 63 -15.57 33.22 -6.14
C LYS A 63 -15.04 32.23 -5.08
N LYS A 64 -14.72 32.85 -3.93
CA LYS A 64 -14.85 32.42 -2.52
C LYS A 64 -15.10 30.91 -2.29
N VAL A 65 -14.14 30.25 -1.66
CA VAL A 65 -14.36 28.99 -0.95
C VAL A 65 -13.95 29.21 0.50
N GLU A 66 -14.91 29.03 1.40
CA GLU A 66 -14.75 29.12 2.84
C GLU A 66 -13.88 27.94 3.35
N GLU A 67 -13.02 28.26 4.31
CA GLU A 67 -12.09 27.39 5.02
C GLU A 67 -12.82 26.17 5.63
N ILE A 68 -12.30 24.95 5.44
CA ILE A 68 -12.82 23.73 6.08
C ILE A 68 -11.79 23.23 7.10
N ASN A 69 -12.26 22.99 8.32
CA ASN A 69 -11.52 22.62 9.53
C ASN A 69 -10.68 21.32 9.44
N LYS A 70 -9.60 21.32 10.25
CA LYS A 70 -8.67 20.25 10.67
C LYS A 70 -9.28 18.84 10.81
N GLU A 71 -8.59 17.80 10.30
CA GLU A 71 -8.17 16.58 11.05
C GLU A 71 -7.40 15.56 10.17
N GLU A 72 -6.14 15.28 10.59
CA GLU A 72 -5.18 14.22 10.23
C GLU A 72 -4.83 13.91 8.75
N LYS A 73 -3.62 14.32 8.34
CA LYS A 73 -2.93 13.89 7.11
C LYS A 73 -2.43 12.44 7.26
N ASN A 74 -3.12 11.47 6.66
CA ASN A 74 -2.52 10.16 6.41
C ASN A 74 -1.50 10.32 5.28
N ILE A 75 -0.22 10.45 5.62
CA ILE A 75 0.86 10.43 4.65
C ILE A 75 1.12 8.96 4.29
N VAL A 76 0.90 8.58 3.03
CA VAL A 76 1.37 7.30 2.49
C VAL A 76 2.88 7.37 2.34
N LEU A 77 3.61 6.61 3.16
CA LEU A 77 5.07 6.53 3.13
C LEU A 77 5.57 5.41 2.22
N LYS A 78 4.69 4.48 1.83
CA LYS A 78 5.02 3.33 0.98
C LYS A 78 3.88 2.97 0.04
N GLU A 79 4.15 2.86 -1.26
CA GLU A 79 3.23 2.30 -2.27
C GLU A 79 3.85 1.06 -2.94
N ILE A 80 3.10 -0.03 -3.02
CA ILE A 80 3.49 -1.23 -3.77
C ILE A 80 2.36 -1.60 -4.72
N VAL A 81 2.65 -1.71 -6.01
CA VAL A 81 1.68 -2.11 -7.05
C VAL A 81 2.08 -3.43 -7.68
N LEU A 82 1.16 -4.38 -7.70
CA LEU A 82 1.34 -5.72 -8.24
C LEU A 82 0.28 -6.04 -9.27
N LYS A 83 0.58 -6.95 -10.19
CA LYS A 83 -0.40 -7.56 -11.09
C LYS A 83 -0.33 -9.07 -11.00
N ILE A 84 -1.49 -9.73 -10.96
CA ILE A 84 -1.55 -11.21 -10.93
C ILE A 84 -0.75 -11.79 -12.10
N ASN A 85 0.00 -12.85 -11.81
CA ASN A 85 0.87 -13.56 -12.75
C ASN A 85 2.02 -12.72 -13.36
N SER A 86 2.25 -11.50 -12.88
CA SER A 86 3.39 -10.67 -13.30
C SER A 86 4.56 -10.77 -12.33
N LYS A 87 5.77 -10.92 -12.86
CA LYS A 87 7.02 -10.82 -12.10
C LYS A 87 7.51 -9.39 -11.90
N LYS A 88 6.83 -8.42 -12.50
CA LYS A 88 7.09 -6.98 -12.36
C LYS A 88 6.26 -6.42 -11.21
N PHE A 89 6.96 -5.83 -10.25
CA PHE A 89 6.41 -5.18 -9.07
C PHE A 89 6.80 -3.70 -9.16
N LEU A 90 5.92 -2.78 -8.79
CA LEU A 90 6.29 -1.38 -8.61
C LEU A 90 6.38 -1.10 -7.11
N VAL A 91 7.47 -0.52 -6.66
CA VAL A 91 7.67 -0.08 -5.27
C VAL A 91 8.05 1.39 -5.32
N ASP A 92 7.16 2.26 -4.82
CA ASP A 92 7.28 3.72 -4.88
C ASP A 92 7.58 4.22 -6.30
N GLY A 93 6.80 3.70 -7.27
CA GLY A 93 6.95 4.01 -8.69
C GLY A 93 8.12 3.32 -9.40
N GLN A 94 9.05 2.69 -8.68
CA GLN A 94 10.21 2.01 -9.27
C GLN A 94 9.90 0.55 -9.58
N GLU A 95 10.20 0.12 -10.81
CA GLU A 95 10.07 -1.29 -11.20
C GLU A 95 11.12 -2.14 -10.48
N LYS A 96 10.64 -3.21 -9.85
CA LYS A 96 11.44 -4.29 -9.25
C LYS A 96 10.96 -5.62 -9.81
N LEU A 97 11.92 -6.44 -10.22
CA LEU A 97 11.64 -7.81 -10.63
C LEU A 97 11.69 -8.73 -9.42
N ASN A 98 10.70 -9.61 -9.31
CA ASN A 98 10.73 -10.73 -8.39
C ASN A 98 10.67 -12.04 -9.18
N ASP A 99 11.33 -13.08 -8.69
CA ASP A 99 11.45 -14.35 -9.41
C ASP A 99 10.11 -15.11 -9.55
N THR A 100 9.14 -14.77 -8.71
CA THR A 100 7.85 -15.41 -8.58
C THR A 100 6.72 -14.37 -8.55
N PRO A 101 5.63 -14.57 -9.30
CA PRO A 101 4.54 -13.60 -9.36
C PRO A 101 3.54 -13.79 -8.20
N PRO A 102 2.69 -12.79 -7.91
CA PRO A 102 1.49 -13.02 -7.12
C PRO A 102 0.51 -13.91 -7.91
N ILE A 103 -0.23 -14.77 -7.23
CA ILE A 103 -1.20 -15.68 -7.84
C ILE A 103 -2.55 -15.63 -7.12
N ILE A 104 -3.59 -16.10 -7.79
CA ILE A 104 -4.88 -16.39 -7.15
C ILE A 104 -4.94 -17.88 -6.87
N LEU A 105 -5.18 -18.26 -5.62
CA LEU A 105 -5.43 -19.63 -5.21
C LEU A 105 -6.66 -19.65 -4.31
N ASN A 106 -7.65 -20.48 -4.63
CA ASN A 106 -8.90 -20.62 -3.86
C ASN A 106 -9.56 -19.27 -3.55
N ASN A 107 -9.65 -18.40 -4.57
CA ASN A 107 -10.23 -17.06 -4.44
C ASN A 107 -9.52 -16.15 -3.40
N ARG A 108 -8.22 -16.36 -3.20
CA ARG A 108 -7.35 -15.51 -2.40
C ARG A 108 -6.09 -15.15 -3.16
N THR A 109 -5.61 -13.94 -2.96
CA THR A 109 -4.32 -13.50 -3.48
C THR A 109 -3.20 -14.03 -2.61
N MET A 110 -2.35 -14.85 -3.21
CA MET A 110 -1.14 -15.39 -2.60
C MET A 110 0.07 -14.65 -3.16
N VAL A 111 0.97 -14.23 -2.27
CA VAL A 111 2.14 -13.40 -2.62
C VAL A 111 3.42 -13.99 -2.06
N PRO A 112 4.58 -13.76 -2.71
CA PRO A 112 5.89 -14.06 -2.14
C PRO A 112 6.07 -13.28 -0.83
N ILE A 113 6.07 -13.99 0.31
CA ILE A 113 6.05 -13.37 1.64
C ILE A 113 7.24 -12.44 1.82
N ARG A 114 8.42 -12.88 1.37
CA ARG A 114 9.66 -12.14 1.55
C ARG A 114 9.60 -10.77 0.89
N PHE A 115 9.22 -10.73 -0.38
CA PHE A 115 9.13 -9.49 -1.14
C PHE A 115 8.19 -8.49 -0.47
N ILE A 116 6.98 -8.93 -0.10
CA ILE A 116 5.96 -8.06 0.49
C ILE A 116 6.37 -7.58 1.88
N GLY A 117 6.85 -8.47 2.72
CA GLY A 117 7.29 -8.13 4.07
C GLY A 117 8.45 -7.14 4.06
N GLU A 118 9.50 -7.41 3.28
CA GLU A 118 10.66 -6.51 3.16
C GLU A 118 10.28 -5.15 2.56
N SER A 119 9.42 -5.14 1.53
CA SER A 119 8.91 -3.90 0.95
C SER A 119 8.08 -3.09 1.94
N LEU A 120 7.44 -3.73 2.93
CA LEU A 120 6.71 -3.06 4.02
C LEU A 120 7.58 -2.77 5.26
N GLY A 121 8.89 -2.96 5.17
CA GLY A 121 9.86 -2.66 6.23
C GLY A 121 9.99 -3.74 7.31
N ALA A 122 9.54 -4.97 7.03
CA ALA A 122 9.69 -6.10 7.94
C ALA A 122 10.91 -6.96 7.56
N LYS A 123 11.56 -7.55 8.57
CA LYS A 123 12.59 -8.59 8.41
C LYS A 123 11.92 -9.96 8.29
N ILE A 124 12.47 -10.82 7.43
CA ILE A 124 11.93 -12.15 7.14
C ILE A 124 12.97 -13.19 7.54
N GLU A 125 12.59 -14.06 8.45
CA GLU A 125 13.42 -15.14 8.98
C GLU A 125 12.76 -16.48 8.64
N TRP A 126 13.57 -17.44 8.19
CA TRP A 126 13.13 -18.81 7.95
C TRP A 126 13.76 -19.72 8.99
N ASP A 127 12.92 -20.47 9.69
CA ASP A 127 13.33 -21.54 10.58
C ASP A 127 13.07 -22.87 9.86
N GLU A 128 14.15 -23.44 9.33
CA GLU A 128 14.11 -24.66 8.54
C GLU A 128 13.64 -25.87 9.35
N LYS A 129 14.15 -26.01 10.59
CA LYS A 129 13.83 -27.13 11.48
C LYS A 129 12.34 -27.20 11.77
N ASN A 130 11.71 -26.04 11.97
CA ASN A 130 10.30 -25.96 12.30
C ASN A 130 9.39 -25.69 11.10
N SER A 131 9.97 -25.55 9.90
CA SER A 131 9.27 -25.10 8.69
C SER A 131 8.42 -23.85 8.94
N LEU A 132 9.04 -22.83 9.55
CA LEU A 132 8.36 -21.65 10.06
C LEU A 132 8.92 -20.36 9.47
N VAL A 133 8.02 -19.53 8.93
CA VAL A 133 8.32 -18.16 8.50
C VAL A 133 8.04 -17.23 9.67
N ARG A 134 9.03 -16.42 10.04
CA ARG A 134 8.90 -15.35 11.03
C ARG A 134 9.09 -14.00 10.36
N ILE A 135 8.11 -13.12 10.52
CA ILE A 135 8.07 -11.76 9.96
C ILE A 135 8.13 -10.77 11.12
N LYS A 136 9.12 -9.87 11.14
CA LYS A 136 9.34 -8.92 12.23
C LYS A 136 9.36 -7.49 11.71
N GLU A 137 8.39 -6.69 12.13
CA GLU A 137 8.35 -5.24 11.91
C GLU A 137 8.74 -4.55 13.22
N GLN A 138 9.91 -3.91 13.22
CA GLN A 138 10.49 -3.35 14.45
C GLN A 138 9.83 -2.05 14.92
N LYS A 139 9.37 -1.19 14.01
CA LYS A 139 8.83 0.14 14.31
C LYS A 139 7.47 0.04 15.01
N LYS A 140 6.58 -0.81 14.51
CA LYS A 140 5.25 -1.13 15.04
C LYS A 140 5.26 -2.31 16.02
N LYS A 141 6.43 -2.93 16.28
CA LYS A 141 6.60 -4.08 17.18
C LYS A 141 5.67 -5.25 16.84
N VAL A 142 5.53 -5.56 15.55
CA VAL A 142 4.72 -6.68 15.06
C VAL A 142 5.61 -7.88 14.78
N THR A 143 5.25 -9.04 15.33
CA THR A 143 5.83 -10.34 14.98
C THR A 143 4.74 -11.27 14.47
N ILE A 144 4.93 -11.82 13.27
CA ILE A 144 4.04 -12.82 12.69
C ILE A 144 4.84 -14.13 12.55
N GLU A 145 4.30 -15.22 13.05
CA GLU A 145 4.89 -16.55 12.94
C GLU A 145 3.92 -17.49 12.25
N ILE A 146 4.40 -18.18 11.21
CA ILE A 146 3.54 -18.98 10.35
C ILE A 146 4.26 -20.27 10.00
N LYS A 147 3.66 -21.40 10.36
CA LYS A 147 4.18 -22.71 10.02
C LYS A 147 3.61 -23.16 8.68
N ILE A 148 4.47 -23.66 7.80
CA ILE A 148 4.09 -24.05 6.44
C ILE A 148 3.08 -25.22 6.51
N GLY A 149 2.05 -25.14 5.68
CA GLY A 149 1.00 -26.16 5.56
C GLY A 149 -0.12 -26.04 6.59
N GLU A 150 0.02 -25.20 7.62
CA GLU A 150 -1.00 -25.01 8.64
C GLU A 150 -1.95 -23.85 8.30
N ASN A 151 -3.22 -23.98 8.69
CA ASN A 151 -4.23 -22.92 8.57
C ASN A 151 -4.24 -21.97 9.78
N LEU A 152 -3.08 -21.76 10.37
CA LEU A 152 -2.91 -21.01 11.60
C LEU A 152 -1.64 -20.16 11.51
N ALA A 153 -1.74 -18.93 11.99
CA ALA A 153 -0.61 -18.05 12.22
C ALA A 153 -0.66 -17.54 13.67
N ARG A 154 0.46 -17.00 14.16
CA ARG A 154 0.50 -16.21 15.39
C ARG A 154 0.89 -14.78 15.07
N VAL A 155 0.12 -13.81 15.56
CA VAL A 155 0.44 -12.38 15.50
C VAL A 155 0.65 -11.90 16.93
N ASN A 156 1.86 -11.48 17.25
CA ASN A 156 2.27 -11.09 18.62
C ASN A 156 1.88 -12.16 19.67
N GLY A 157 2.11 -13.43 19.33
CA GLY A 157 1.79 -14.58 20.18
C GLY A 157 0.32 -15.01 20.18
N LYS A 158 -0.61 -14.21 19.64
CA LYS A 158 -2.03 -14.57 19.54
C LYS A 158 -2.32 -15.36 18.27
N GLU A 159 -3.07 -16.44 18.40
CA GLU A 159 -3.44 -17.28 17.28
C GLU A 159 -4.48 -16.63 16.36
N VAL A 160 -4.25 -16.75 15.04
CA VAL A 160 -5.12 -16.24 13.98
C VAL A 160 -5.35 -17.36 12.97
N LYS A 161 -6.62 -17.73 12.76
CA LYS A 161 -6.99 -18.72 11.74
C LYS A 161 -6.84 -18.12 10.34
N LEU A 162 -6.22 -18.88 9.45
CA LEU A 162 -6.07 -18.51 8.05
C LEU A 162 -7.14 -19.21 7.20
N THR A 163 -7.63 -18.54 6.16
CA THR A 163 -8.56 -19.17 5.21
C THR A 163 -7.89 -20.20 4.31
N ASN A 164 -6.58 -20.04 4.12
CA ASN A 164 -5.75 -20.91 3.31
C ASN A 164 -4.38 -21.07 3.96
N PRO A 165 -3.75 -22.24 3.82
CA PRO A 165 -2.45 -22.45 4.40
C PRO A 165 -1.40 -21.68 3.61
N ILE A 166 -0.35 -21.27 4.31
CA ILE A 166 0.87 -20.78 3.67
C ILE A 166 1.63 -21.99 3.14
N PHE A 167 2.11 -21.90 1.90
CA PHE A 167 2.76 -23.02 1.22
C PHE A 167 4.07 -22.60 0.56
N ILE A 168 4.91 -23.58 0.25
CA ILE A 168 6.11 -23.37 -0.56
C ILE A 168 5.80 -23.81 -2.00
N LYS A 169 6.14 -22.96 -2.97
CA LYS A 169 6.09 -23.25 -4.40
C LYS A 169 7.32 -22.65 -5.06
N ASN A 170 8.02 -23.44 -5.89
CA ASN A 170 9.26 -23.02 -6.56
C ASN A 170 10.28 -22.41 -5.60
N ASN A 171 10.50 -23.05 -4.44
CA ASN A 171 11.41 -22.61 -3.39
C ASN A 171 11.08 -21.22 -2.78
N ARG A 172 9.82 -20.77 -2.90
CA ARG A 172 9.32 -19.52 -2.32
C ARG A 172 8.11 -19.79 -1.46
N ALA A 173 8.08 -19.18 -0.26
CA ALA A 173 6.90 -19.19 0.60
C ALA A 173 5.86 -18.19 0.09
N TYR A 174 4.65 -18.67 -0.14
CA TYR A 174 3.49 -17.90 -0.58
C TYR A 174 2.50 -17.74 0.56
N GLY A 175 2.15 -16.49 0.89
CA GLY A 175 1.23 -16.16 1.96
C GLY A 175 0.03 -15.36 1.50
N LEU A 176 -1.02 -15.35 2.33
CA LEU A 176 -2.21 -14.54 2.11
C LEU A 176 -1.84 -13.05 2.17
N LEU A 177 -1.95 -12.37 1.03
CA LEU A 177 -1.53 -10.97 0.92
C LEU A 177 -2.23 -10.08 1.95
N ARG A 178 -3.56 -10.16 2.02
CA ARG A 178 -4.36 -9.31 2.89
C ARG A 178 -3.95 -9.46 4.36
N PHE A 179 -3.83 -10.71 4.82
CA PHE A 179 -3.40 -11.02 6.17
C PHE A 179 -2.02 -10.43 6.49
N ILE A 180 -1.02 -10.64 5.62
CA ILE A 180 0.34 -10.14 5.85
C ILE A 180 0.38 -8.60 5.80
N GLY A 181 -0.23 -8.00 4.79
CA GLY A 181 -0.26 -6.55 4.61
C GLY A 181 -0.95 -5.85 5.77
N GLU A 182 -2.18 -6.24 6.10
CA GLU A 182 -2.96 -5.63 7.18
C GLU A 182 -2.29 -5.86 8.55
N SER A 183 -1.70 -7.04 8.81
CA SER A 183 -0.95 -7.29 10.05
C SER A 183 0.28 -6.40 10.19
N LEU A 184 0.92 -6.02 9.08
CA LEU A 184 2.03 -5.05 9.05
C LEU A 184 1.56 -3.59 9.03
N GLY A 185 0.26 -3.37 9.14
CA GLY A 185 -0.40 -2.07 9.16
C GLY A 185 -0.42 -1.39 7.80
N ALA A 186 -0.51 -2.15 6.71
CA ALA A 186 -0.73 -1.67 5.36
C ALA A 186 -2.21 -1.86 4.96
N LYS A 187 -2.72 -0.98 4.10
CA LYS A 187 -4.00 -1.13 3.42
C LYS A 187 -3.77 -1.90 2.12
N VAL A 188 -4.72 -2.75 1.75
CA VAL A 188 -4.65 -3.57 0.53
C VAL A 188 -5.91 -3.39 -0.30
N GLU A 189 -5.75 -2.91 -1.52
CA GLU A 189 -6.82 -2.63 -2.48
C GLU A 189 -6.66 -3.52 -3.72
N TRP A 190 -7.78 -4.08 -4.18
CA TRP A 190 -7.85 -4.94 -5.35
C TRP A 190 -8.69 -4.27 -6.44
N PHE A 191 -8.09 -4.14 -7.62
CA PHE A 191 -8.71 -3.57 -8.82
C PHE A 191 -8.92 -4.70 -9.82
N LYS A 192 -10.17 -5.20 -9.86
CA LYS A 192 -10.53 -6.41 -10.60
C LYS A 192 -10.26 -6.29 -12.10
N ASP A 193 -10.61 -5.16 -12.70
CA ASP A 193 -10.54 -4.96 -14.16
C ASP A 193 -9.10 -5.05 -14.68
N ASP A 194 -8.14 -4.58 -13.87
CA ASP A 194 -6.71 -4.60 -14.18
C ASP A 194 -5.98 -5.84 -13.63
N GLN A 195 -6.66 -6.68 -12.84
CA GLN A 195 -6.06 -7.69 -11.96
C GLN A 195 -4.90 -7.12 -11.12
N LYS A 196 -5.08 -5.88 -10.67
CA LYS A 196 -4.06 -5.05 -10.03
C LYS A 196 -4.31 -4.98 -8.53
N ILE A 197 -3.22 -4.99 -7.78
CA ILE A 197 -3.20 -4.88 -6.33
C ILE A 197 -2.43 -3.60 -6.02
N VAL A 198 -2.98 -2.78 -5.14
CA VAL A 198 -2.26 -1.65 -4.56
C VAL A 198 -2.17 -1.86 -3.05
N ILE A 199 -0.97 -1.70 -2.50
CA ILE A 199 -0.69 -1.80 -1.08
C ILE A 199 -0.11 -0.47 -0.63
N THR A 200 -0.67 0.13 0.42
CA THR A 200 -0.20 1.41 0.96
C THR A 200 0.09 1.31 2.45
N LYS A 201 1.13 1.99 2.94
CA LYS A 201 1.51 2.03 4.36
C LYS A 201 2.10 3.39 4.75
#